data_AF-A0A2G9LWC5-F1
#
_entry.id   AF-A0A2G9LWC5-F1
#
_cell.length_a   1.000
_cell.length_b   1.000
_cell.length_c   1.000
_cell.angle_alpha   90.00
_cell.angle_beta   90.00
_cell.angle_gamma   90.00
#
_symmetry.space_group_name_H-M   'P 1'
#
loop_
_entity.id
_entity.type
_entity.pdbx_description
1 polymer ?
#
loop_
_entity_poly.entity_id
_entity_poly.type
_entity_poly.pdbx_seq_one_letter_code
_entity_poly.pdbx_strand_id
1 'polypeptide(L)'
;MANITLNHITKIEGHAKLNLGIDKGKVTVCELSATEGSRYFEGLVKGRQYFEATEMTSRICGICSCGHVIASISAIERAIGFSPSLGTMQLRRLLTLGERIRSHATHLYFLALPDYLGYESALAMAGEFKKELKIALGMMKVGNHVVSAIGGRDLHPVSAQVGGWLKWPSKEQLQELAAELQGVMRSAQATVKLFASLKQQPFSTDGNWYSLHD
;
A
#
# COMPACT_ATOMS: atom_id res chain seq x y z
N MET A 1 -31.23 12.95 -20.69
CA MET A 1 -30.51 12.10 -19.72
C MET A 1 -29.41 11.37 -20.46
N ALA A 2 -28.16 11.66 -20.15
CA ALA A 2 -26.99 11.04 -20.78
C ALA A 2 -26.36 10.04 -19.81
N ASN A 3 -25.85 8.92 -20.33
CA ASN A 3 -25.13 7.93 -19.54
C ASN A 3 -23.68 7.86 -20.00
N ILE A 4 -22.75 7.93 -19.04
CA ILE A 4 -21.32 7.72 -19.27
C ILE A 4 -20.91 6.47 -18.52
N THR A 5 -20.24 5.55 -19.23
CA THR A 5 -19.74 4.32 -18.65
C THR A 5 -18.24 4.22 -18.89
N LEU A 6 -17.47 4.21 -17.81
CA LEU A 6 -16.05 3.88 -17.82
C LEU A 6 -15.92 2.41 -17.43
N ASN A 7 -15.73 1.54 -18.42
CA ASN A 7 -15.56 0.10 -18.20
C ASN A 7 -14.23 -0.26 -17.52
N HIS A 8 -13.30 0.69 -17.46
CA HIS A 8 -12.00 0.53 -16.83
C HIS A 8 -11.58 1.85 -16.19
N ILE A 9 -11.23 1.80 -14.91
CA ILE A 9 -10.60 2.90 -14.18
C ILE A 9 -9.10 2.65 -14.15
N THR A 10 -8.31 3.59 -14.67
CA THR A 10 -6.85 3.49 -14.70
C THR A 10 -6.23 4.05 -13.41
N LYS A 11 -4.92 3.82 -13.23
CA LYS A 11 -4.15 4.33 -12.07
C LYS A 11 -4.70 3.87 -10.70
N ILE A 12 -5.22 2.65 -10.66
CA ILE A 12 -5.61 1.95 -9.43
C ILE A 12 -5.02 0.55 -9.41
N GLU A 13 -5.06 -0.10 -8.25
CA GLU A 13 -4.90 -1.55 -8.14
C GLU A 13 -6.31 -2.20 -8.19
N GLY A 14 -6.40 -3.39 -8.80
CA GLY A 14 -7.67 -4.07 -9.05
C GLY A 14 -8.41 -3.57 -10.30
N HIS A 15 -9.68 -3.99 -10.43
CA HIS A 15 -10.53 -3.68 -11.58
C HIS A 15 -11.83 -3.02 -11.12
N ALA A 16 -12.16 -1.87 -11.70
CA ALA A 16 -13.37 -1.14 -11.38
C ALA A 16 -14.03 -0.55 -12.63
N LYS A 17 -15.35 -0.41 -12.55
CA LYS A 17 -16.23 0.21 -13.53
C LYS A 17 -16.98 1.37 -12.87
N LEU A 18 -17.09 2.50 -13.57
CA LEU A 18 -17.87 3.66 -13.13
C LEU A 18 -19.04 3.91 -14.09
N ASN A 19 -20.26 3.94 -13.56
CA ASN A 19 -21.47 4.33 -14.28
C ASN A 19 -21.94 5.70 -13.76
N LEU A 20 -22.09 6.65 -14.67
CA LEU A 20 -22.59 7.99 -14.38
C LEU A 20 -23.87 8.25 -15.18
N GLY A 21 -24.96 8.59 -14.49
CA GLY A 21 -26.17 9.14 -15.08
C GLY A 21 -26.17 10.65 -14.94
N ILE A 22 -26.40 11.38 -16.03
CA ILE A 22 -26.36 12.84 -16.07
C ILE A 22 -27.70 13.37 -16.58
N ASP A 23 -28.33 14.24 -15.78
CA ASP A 23 -29.50 15.00 -16.19
C ASP A 23 -29.27 16.50 -16.01
N LYS A 24 -29.53 17.28 -17.07
CA LYS A 24 -29.34 18.74 -17.11
C LYS A 24 -27.99 19.21 -16.53
N GLY A 25 -26.92 18.50 -16.89
CA GLY A 25 -25.56 18.82 -16.44
C GLY A 25 -25.24 18.43 -15.00
N LYS A 26 -26.15 17.76 -14.28
CA LYS A 26 -25.93 17.26 -12.92
C LYS A 26 -25.84 15.73 -12.93
N VAL A 27 -24.88 15.19 -12.17
CA VAL A 27 -24.78 13.76 -11.93
C VAL A 27 -25.95 13.33 -11.03
N THR A 28 -26.81 12.45 -11.54
CA THR A 28 -27.97 11.89 -10.82
C THR A 28 -27.74 10.45 -10.39
N VAL A 29 -26.80 9.74 -11.02
CA VAL A 29 -26.37 8.39 -10.65
C VAL A 29 -24.84 8.37 -10.66
N CYS A 30 -24.23 7.85 -9.61
CA CYS A 30 -22.79 7.59 -9.52
C CYS A 30 -22.59 6.22 -8.88
N GLU A 31 -22.26 5.22 -9.69
CA GLU A 31 -22.08 3.84 -9.24
C GLU A 31 -20.67 3.38 -9.60
N LEU A 32 -19.88 3.10 -8.57
CA LEU A 32 -18.58 2.46 -8.71
C LEU A 32 -18.73 0.98 -8.35
N SER A 33 -18.41 0.11 -9.30
CA SER A 33 -18.47 -1.34 -9.11
C SER A 33 -17.07 -1.93 -9.24
N ALA A 34 -16.62 -2.69 -8.24
CA ALA A 34 -15.47 -3.55 -8.39
C ALA A 34 -15.83 -4.71 -9.33
N THR A 35 -15.04 -4.90 -10.37
CA THR A 35 -15.24 -5.94 -11.40
C THR A 35 -14.16 -7.01 -11.35
N GLU A 36 -13.24 -6.91 -10.39
CA GLU A 36 -12.26 -7.97 -10.13
C GLU A 36 -12.99 -9.25 -9.71
N GLY A 37 -12.65 -10.36 -10.36
CA GLY A 37 -13.22 -11.65 -10.01
C GLY A 37 -12.87 -12.04 -8.58
N SER A 38 -13.86 -12.52 -7.82
CA SER A 38 -13.62 -13.07 -6.49
C SER A 38 -12.61 -14.21 -6.56
N ARG A 39 -11.48 -14.06 -5.88
CA ARG A 39 -10.43 -15.09 -5.79
C ARG A 39 -10.65 -16.10 -4.67
N TYR A 40 -11.70 -15.88 -3.87
CA TYR A 40 -12.20 -16.80 -2.83
C TYR A 40 -11.16 -17.25 -1.80
N PHE A 41 -10.21 -16.39 -1.42
CA PHE A 41 -9.18 -16.72 -0.41
C PHE A 41 -9.76 -17.24 0.90
N GLU A 42 -10.91 -16.71 1.35
CA GLU A 42 -11.62 -17.17 2.55
C GLU A 42 -12.05 -18.64 2.48
N GLY A 43 -12.42 -19.11 1.29
CA GLY A 43 -12.71 -20.52 1.04
C GLY A 43 -11.44 -21.35 0.90
N LEU A 44 -10.43 -20.83 0.20
CA LEU A 44 -9.18 -21.54 -0.06
C LEU A 44 -8.38 -21.87 1.21
N VAL A 45 -8.46 -21.01 2.23
CA VAL A 45 -7.76 -21.23 3.51
C VAL A 45 -8.46 -22.27 4.40
N LYS A 46 -9.73 -22.63 4.14
CA LYS A 46 -10.43 -23.64 4.95
C LYS A 46 -9.76 -25.01 4.79
N GLY A 47 -9.55 -25.69 5.92
CA GLY A 47 -8.91 -27.01 5.95
C GLY A 47 -7.40 -27.00 5.71
N ARG A 48 -6.78 -25.83 5.53
CA ARG A 48 -5.33 -25.68 5.41
C ARG A 48 -4.68 -25.65 6.79
N GLN A 49 -3.39 -26.00 6.82
CA GLN A 49 -2.57 -25.78 8.00
C GLN A 49 -2.40 -24.28 8.24
N TYR A 50 -2.35 -23.87 9.50
CA TYR A 50 -2.31 -22.44 9.85
C TYR A 50 -1.11 -21.72 9.21
N PHE A 51 0.03 -22.40 9.05
CA PHE A 51 1.24 -21.80 8.48
C PHE A 51 1.13 -21.58 6.97
N GLU A 52 0.25 -22.32 6.27
CA GLU A 52 -0.03 -22.10 4.85
C GLU A 52 -0.86 -20.82 4.65
N ALA A 53 -1.73 -20.49 5.61
CA ALA A 53 -2.65 -19.34 5.49
C ALA A 53 -1.91 -18.03 5.24
N THR A 54 -0.80 -17.79 5.95
CA THR A 54 0.03 -16.58 5.79
C THR A 54 0.61 -16.46 4.39
N GLU A 55 1.08 -17.58 3.82
CA GLU A 55 1.61 -17.57 2.47
C GLU A 55 0.48 -17.31 1.46
N MET A 56 -0.66 -17.95 1.63
CA MET A 56 -1.82 -17.77 0.75
C MET A 56 -2.35 -16.34 0.79
N THR A 57 -2.65 -15.79 1.97
CA THR A 57 -3.27 -14.47 2.11
C THR A 57 -2.35 -13.35 1.62
N SER A 58 -1.03 -13.52 1.66
CA SER A 58 -0.13 -12.49 1.13
C SER A 58 -0.25 -12.28 -0.37
N ARG A 59 -0.86 -13.23 -1.11
CA ARG A 59 -1.15 -13.13 -2.56
C ARG A 59 -2.50 -12.47 -2.84
N ILE A 60 -3.22 -12.00 -1.82
CA ILE A 60 -4.41 -11.17 -2.02
C ILE A 60 -4.02 -9.87 -2.74
N CYS A 61 -2.92 -9.23 -2.37
CA CYS A 61 -2.47 -8.01 -3.07
C CYS A 61 -0.95 -7.91 -3.06
N GLY A 62 -0.37 -7.51 -4.20
CA GLY A 62 1.07 -7.27 -4.34
C GLY A 62 1.53 -5.93 -3.74
N ILE A 63 0.63 -4.99 -3.47
CA ILE A 63 0.99 -3.70 -2.91
C ILE A 63 1.06 -3.76 -1.37
N CYS A 64 0.10 -4.45 -0.74
CA CYS A 64 -0.04 -4.55 0.72
C CYS A 64 0.22 -5.96 1.29
N SER A 65 1.09 -6.73 0.63
CA SER A 65 1.41 -8.12 0.99
C SER A 65 1.94 -8.29 2.42
N CYS A 66 2.72 -7.34 2.95
CA CYS A 66 3.23 -7.35 4.32
C CYS A 66 2.08 -7.18 5.31
N GLY A 67 1.13 -6.28 5.02
CA GLY A 67 -0.11 -6.14 5.78
C GLY A 67 -0.85 -7.47 5.91
N HIS A 68 -1.04 -8.18 4.80
CA HIS A 68 -1.67 -9.51 4.82
C HIS A 68 -0.88 -10.56 5.62
N VAL A 69 0.45 -10.57 5.50
CA VAL A 69 1.31 -11.49 6.28
C VAL A 69 1.16 -11.23 7.77
N ILE A 70 1.30 -9.98 8.21
CA ILE A 70 1.22 -9.62 9.63
C ILE A 70 -0.19 -9.82 10.19
N ALA A 71 -1.23 -9.52 9.41
CA ALA A 71 -2.61 -9.76 9.80
C ALA A 71 -2.90 -11.26 10.00
N SER A 72 -2.46 -12.11 9.05
CA SER A 72 -2.61 -13.58 9.15
C SER A 72 -1.90 -14.12 10.39
N ILE A 73 -0.62 -13.77 10.58
CA ILE A 73 0.15 -14.19 11.75
C ILE A 73 -0.52 -13.75 13.05
N SER A 74 -0.98 -12.50 13.12
CA SER A 74 -1.63 -11.97 14.33
C SER A 74 -2.95 -12.68 14.63
N ALA A 75 -3.72 -13.04 13.59
CA ALA A 75 -4.95 -13.83 13.76
C ALA A 75 -4.65 -15.24 14.30
N ILE A 76 -3.62 -15.90 13.77
CA ILE A 76 -3.20 -17.23 14.22
C ILE A 76 -2.69 -17.18 15.66
N GLU A 77 -1.83 -16.22 16.00
CA GLU A 77 -1.29 -16.06 17.36
C GLU A 77 -2.40 -15.82 18.38
N ARG A 78 -3.38 -14.98 18.05
CA ARG A 78 -4.58 -14.78 18.88
C ARG A 78 -5.38 -16.07 19.04
N ALA A 79 -5.54 -16.86 17.99
CA ALA A 79 -6.30 -18.11 18.03
C ALA A 79 -5.65 -19.16 18.95
N ILE A 80 -4.31 -19.17 19.04
CA ILE A 80 -3.56 -20.11 19.90
C ILE A 80 -3.16 -19.52 21.26
N GLY A 81 -3.58 -18.28 21.58
CA GLY A 81 -3.24 -17.61 22.84
C GLY A 81 -1.77 -17.19 22.97
N PHE A 82 -1.06 -17.02 21.86
CA PHE A 82 0.34 -16.59 21.85
C PHE A 82 0.46 -15.07 21.85
N SER A 83 1.35 -14.53 22.70
CA SER A 83 1.66 -13.10 22.74
C SER A 83 3.11 -12.85 22.28
N PRO A 84 3.34 -12.11 21.18
CA PRO A 84 4.68 -11.85 20.67
C PRO A 84 5.48 -10.91 21.58
N SER A 85 6.80 -11.05 21.55
CA SER A 85 7.71 -10.15 22.28
C SER A 85 7.64 -8.72 21.74
N LEU A 86 8.07 -7.73 22.54
CA LEU A 86 8.18 -6.34 22.09
C LEU A 86 9.06 -6.20 20.85
N GLY A 87 10.20 -6.91 20.81
CA GLY A 87 11.10 -6.91 19.65
C GLY A 87 10.43 -7.45 18.38
N THR A 88 9.64 -8.53 18.51
CA THR A 88 8.83 -9.06 17.41
C THR A 88 7.82 -8.03 16.92
N MET A 89 7.08 -7.38 17.81
CA MET A 89 6.11 -6.36 17.45
C MET A 89 6.75 -5.15 16.77
N GLN A 90 7.90 -4.69 17.26
CA GLN A 90 8.67 -3.60 16.64
C GLN A 90 9.15 -3.97 15.24
N LEU A 91 9.63 -5.20 15.04
CA LEU A 91 10.09 -5.64 13.73
C LEU A 91 8.94 -5.80 12.72
N ARG A 92 7.77 -6.28 13.17
CA ARG A 92 6.54 -6.31 12.37
C ARG A 92 6.11 -4.90 11.96
N ARG A 93 6.16 -3.96 12.90
CA ARG A 93 5.86 -2.55 12.63
C ARG A 93 6.82 -2.00 11.58
N LEU A 94 8.13 -2.23 11.73
CA LEU A 94 9.15 -1.79 10.76
C LEU A 94 8.89 -2.40 9.37
N LEU A 95 8.58 -3.69 9.28
CA LEU A 95 8.22 -4.35 8.02
C LEU A 95 7.04 -3.66 7.33
N THR A 96 5.94 -3.44 8.05
CA THR A 96 4.75 -2.76 7.49
C THR A 96 5.01 -1.29 7.16
N LEU A 97 5.89 -0.59 7.89
CA LEU A 97 6.30 0.78 7.57
C LEU A 97 7.10 0.84 6.27
N GLY A 98 8.01 -0.11 6.02
CA GLY A 98 8.73 -0.23 4.75
C GLY A 98 7.77 -0.36 3.56
N GLU A 99 6.77 -1.23 3.70
CA GLU A 99 5.70 -1.38 2.71
C GLU A 99 4.90 -0.09 2.53
N ARG A 100 4.52 0.60 3.62
CA ARG A 100 3.78 1.87 3.54
C ARG A 100 4.57 2.97 2.82
N ILE A 101 5.87 3.08 3.07
CA ILE A 101 6.73 4.05 2.37
C ILE A 101 6.68 3.79 0.86
N ARG A 102 6.88 2.54 0.43
CA ARG A 102 6.81 2.16 -0.98
C ARG A 102 5.42 2.40 -1.56
N SER A 103 4.38 1.89 -0.89
CA SER A 103 2.98 1.98 -1.34
C SER A 103 2.52 3.42 -1.48
N HIS A 104 2.80 4.29 -0.49
CA HIS A 104 2.44 5.70 -0.56
C HIS A 104 3.25 6.45 -1.62
N ALA A 105 4.55 6.17 -1.76
CA ALA A 105 5.34 6.76 -2.84
C ALA A 105 4.79 6.36 -4.23
N THR A 106 4.41 5.09 -4.42
CA THR A 106 3.74 4.62 -5.63
C THR A 106 2.42 5.36 -5.87
N HIS A 107 1.52 5.34 -4.88
CA HIS A 107 0.21 5.98 -5.00
C HIS A 107 0.32 7.48 -5.30
N LEU A 108 1.06 8.20 -4.47
CA LEU A 108 1.15 9.66 -4.59
C LEU A 108 1.75 10.05 -5.93
N TYR A 109 2.94 9.57 -6.28
CA TYR A 109 3.64 10.07 -7.46
C TYR A 109 3.22 9.44 -8.78
N PHE A 110 2.81 8.17 -8.78
CA PHE A 110 2.53 7.46 -10.03
C PHE A 110 1.05 7.39 -10.35
N LEU A 111 0.19 7.43 -9.34
CA LEU A 111 -1.26 7.30 -9.52
C LEU A 111 -1.96 8.65 -9.40
N ALA A 112 -1.72 9.41 -8.32
CA ALA A 112 -2.46 10.63 -8.03
C ALA A 112 -1.86 11.90 -8.66
N LEU A 113 -0.54 12.12 -8.54
CA LEU A 113 0.11 13.36 -8.97
C LEU A 113 -0.14 13.72 -10.46
N PRO A 114 -0.13 12.77 -11.41
CA PRO A 114 -0.41 13.08 -12.81
C PRO A 114 -1.78 13.76 -12.99
N ASP A 115 -2.81 13.32 -12.29
CA ASP A 115 -4.16 13.90 -12.39
C ASP A 115 -4.21 15.35 -11.86
N TYR A 116 -3.53 15.62 -10.74
CA TYR A 116 -3.43 16.97 -10.20
C TYR A 116 -2.70 17.95 -11.14
N LEU A 117 -1.77 17.43 -11.94
CA LEU A 117 -0.95 18.22 -12.86
C LEU A 117 -1.51 18.22 -14.30
N GLY A 118 -2.60 17.48 -14.56
CA GLY A 118 -3.22 17.40 -15.89
C GLY A 118 -2.49 16.49 -16.89
N TYR A 119 -1.68 15.54 -16.42
CA TYR A 119 -1.00 14.55 -17.26
C TYR A 119 -1.73 13.20 -17.25
N GLU A 120 -1.71 12.50 -18.39
CA GLU A 120 -2.32 11.18 -18.52
C GLU A 120 -1.66 10.13 -17.60
N SER A 121 -0.34 10.24 -17.42
CA SER A 121 0.45 9.30 -16.63
C SER A 121 1.72 9.92 -16.06
N ALA A 122 2.34 9.22 -15.11
CA ALA A 122 3.64 9.60 -14.58
C ALA A 122 4.76 9.60 -15.63
N LEU A 123 4.63 8.79 -16.69
CA LEU A 123 5.59 8.79 -17.79
C LEU A 123 5.46 10.05 -18.64
N ALA A 124 4.22 10.50 -18.90
CA ALA A 124 3.97 11.72 -19.66
C ALA A 124 4.53 12.96 -18.95
N MET A 125 4.50 13.01 -17.62
CA MET A 125 5.07 14.13 -16.85
C MET A 125 6.59 14.03 -16.62
N ALA A 126 7.26 12.94 -17.03
CA ALA A 126 8.65 12.66 -16.65
C ALA A 126 9.68 13.66 -17.20
N GLY A 127 9.37 14.35 -18.31
CA GLY A 127 10.23 15.39 -18.87
C GLY A 127 10.37 16.61 -17.96
N GLU A 128 9.26 17.04 -17.35
CA GLU A 128 9.18 18.23 -16.52
C GLU A 128 9.36 17.91 -15.03
N PHE A 129 8.83 16.78 -14.56
CA PHE A 129 8.76 16.39 -13.15
C PHE A 129 9.77 15.28 -12.79
N LYS A 130 10.93 15.28 -13.46
CA LYS A 130 11.99 14.28 -13.26
C LYS A 130 12.49 14.23 -11.81
N LYS A 131 12.53 15.37 -11.12
CA LYS A 131 13.00 15.47 -9.73
C LYS A 131 12.04 14.78 -8.77
N GLU A 132 10.75 15.00 -8.96
CA GLU A 132 9.64 14.44 -8.20
C GLU A 132 9.59 12.93 -8.36
N LEU A 133 9.73 12.44 -9.60
CA LEU A 133 9.81 11.00 -9.86
C LEU A 133 11.05 10.35 -9.23
N LYS A 134 12.20 11.03 -9.23
CA LYS A 134 13.41 10.54 -8.53
C LYS A 134 13.22 10.47 -7.02
N ILE A 135 12.52 11.44 -6.42
CA ILE A 135 12.13 11.41 -5.01
C ILE A 135 11.29 10.16 -4.72
N ALA A 136 10.27 9.91 -5.54
CA ALA A 136 9.40 8.75 -5.42
C ALA A 136 10.18 7.43 -5.49
N LEU A 137 11.00 7.26 -6.53
CA LEU A 137 11.83 6.06 -6.73
C LEU A 137 12.83 5.85 -5.60
N GLY A 138 13.41 6.92 -5.06
CA GLY A 138 14.31 6.86 -3.90
C GLY A 138 13.60 6.34 -2.65
N MET A 139 12.41 6.85 -2.35
CA MET A 139 11.60 6.36 -1.23
C MET A 139 11.14 4.92 -1.45
N MET A 140 10.70 4.55 -2.66
CA MET A 140 10.33 3.19 -3.00
C MET A 140 11.50 2.21 -2.81
N LYS A 141 12.71 2.61 -3.23
CA LYS A 141 13.92 1.80 -3.05
C LYS A 141 14.19 1.50 -1.58
N VAL A 142 14.15 2.52 -0.71
CA VAL A 142 14.36 2.32 0.74
C VAL A 142 13.23 1.50 1.36
N GLY A 143 11.97 1.75 0.99
CA GLY A 143 10.84 0.93 1.45
C GLY A 143 10.99 -0.55 1.07
N ASN A 144 11.38 -0.83 -0.19
CA ASN A 144 11.69 -2.19 -0.65
C ASN A 144 12.85 -2.80 0.12
N HIS A 145 13.92 -2.04 0.40
CA HIS A 145 15.07 -2.55 1.13
C HIS A 145 14.72 -2.93 2.57
N VAL A 146 13.90 -2.14 3.25
CA VAL A 146 13.36 -2.51 4.57
C VAL A 146 12.61 -3.84 4.49
N VAL A 147 11.74 -3.99 3.49
CA VAL A 147 10.93 -5.21 3.31
C VAL A 147 11.79 -6.42 2.95
N SER A 148 12.80 -6.28 2.09
CA SER A 148 13.67 -7.39 1.70
C SER A 148 14.66 -7.79 2.80
N ALA A 149 15.28 -6.82 3.49
CA ALA A 149 16.24 -7.07 4.55
C ALA A 149 15.61 -7.78 5.76
N ILE A 150 14.37 -7.43 6.08
CA ILE A 150 13.66 -7.97 7.24
C ILE A 150 12.77 -9.15 6.82
N GLY A 151 12.01 -9.01 5.73
CA GLY A 151 11.03 -10.00 5.27
C GLY A 151 11.58 -11.08 4.34
N GLY A 152 12.84 -10.99 3.93
CA GLY A 152 13.54 -11.93 3.06
C GLY A 152 13.24 -11.79 1.57
N ARG A 153 12.19 -11.05 1.20
CA ARG A 153 11.78 -10.70 -0.17
C ARG A 153 11.22 -9.29 -0.15
N ASP A 154 11.36 -8.56 -1.26
CA ASP A 154 10.76 -7.22 -1.45
C ASP A 154 9.23 -7.27 -1.59
N LEU A 155 8.71 -8.43 -1.99
CA LEU A 155 7.29 -8.72 -2.12
C LEU A 155 6.94 -10.09 -1.51
N HIS A 156 5.76 -10.21 -0.91
CA HIS A 156 5.28 -11.44 -0.26
C HIS A 156 6.33 -11.98 0.73
N PRO A 157 6.66 -11.23 1.80
CA PRO A 157 7.73 -11.59 2.71
C PRO A 157 7.44 -12.93 3.40
N VAL A 158 8.51 -13.69 3.65
CA VAL A 158 8.44 -15.07 4.16
C VAL A 158 9.12 -15.24 5.52
N SER A 159 9.95 -14.29 5.93
CA SER A 159 10.72 -14.38 7.17
C SER A 159 9.86 -14.17 8.42
N ALA A 160 8.76 -13.42 8.33
CA ALA A 160 7.82 -13.27 9.43
C ALA A 160 7.06 -14.59 9.65
N GLN A 161 7.00 -15.05 10.90
CA GLN A 161 6.31 -16.29 11.26
C GLN A 161 5.46 -16.11 12.54
N VAL A 162 4.58 -17.07 12.76
CA VAL A 162 3.94 -17.27 14.07
C VAL A 162 5.04 -17.48 15.11
N GLY A 163 5.01 -16.72 16.20
CA GLY A 163 6.01 -16.80 17.26
C GLY A 163 7.21 -15.86 17.09
N GLY A 164 7.47 -15.33 15.89
CA GLY A 164 8.66 -14.51 15.67
C GLY A 164 9.10 -14.43 14.21
N TRP A 165 10.35 -14.79 13.96
CA TRP A 165 11.04 -14.59 12.68
C TRP A 165 11.92 -15.79 12.35
N LEU A 166 11.98 -16.20 11.08
CA LEU A 166 12.89 -17.26 10.61
C LEU A 166 14.36 -16.84 10.74
N LYS A 167 14.68 -15.59 10.40
CA LYS A 167 16.01 -15.01 10.46
C LYS A 167 15.93 -13.57 10.91
N TRP A 168 16.39 -13.29 12.11
CA TRP A 168 16.49 -11.92 12.60
C TRP A 168 17.52 -11.12 11.81
N PRO A 169 17.26 -9.84 11.49
CA PRO A 169 18.26 -8.97 10.90
C PRO A 169 19.41 -8.73 11.91
N SER A 170 20.64 -8.61 11.41
CA SER A 170 21.78 -8.25 12.24
C SER A 170 21.69 -6.78 12.68
N LYS A 171 22.47 -6.42 13.69
CA LYS A 171 22.55 -5.03 14.17
C LYS A 171 23.05 -4.10 13.06
N GLU A 172 24.01 -4.55 12.27
CA GLU A 172 24.61 -3.82 11.16
C GLU A 172 23.57 -3.56 10.08
N GLN A 173 22.75 -4.56 9.73
CA GLN A 173 21.64 -4.39 8.79
C GLN A 173 20.62 -3.36 9.29
N LEU A 174 20.27 -3.40 10.59
CA LEU A 174 19.36 -2.41 11.17
C LEU A 174 19.94 -0.99 11.19
N GLN A 175 21.25 -0.85 11.42
CA GLN A 175 21.94 0.44 11.38
C GLN A 175 22.01 1.00 9.96
N GLU A 176 22.25 0.16 8.96
CA GLU A 176 22.21 0.52 7.54
C GLU A 176 20.82 1.02 7.14
N LEU A 177 19.77 0.26 7.45
CA LEU A 177 18.38 0.66 7.19
C LEU A 177 18.03 1.99 7.88
N ALA A 178 18.48 2.19 9.12
CA ALA A 178 18.26 3.45 9.83
C ALA A 178 18.92 4.64 9.11
N ALA A 179 20.16 4.48 8.62
CA ALA A 179 20.85 5.53 7.87
C ALA A 179 20.15 5.84 6.53
N GLU A 180 19.69 4.82 5.81
CA GLU A 180 18.94 5.01 4.56
C GLU A 180 17.60 5.73 4.79
N LEU A 181 16.84 5.32 5.81
CA LEU A 181 15.58 5.94 6.20
C LEU A 181 15.77 7.42 6.59
N GLN A 182 16.84 7.73 7.33
CA GLN A 182 17.22 9.12 7.62
C GLN A 182 17.57 9.90 6.35
N GLY A 183 18.27 9.26 5.41
CA GLY A 183 18.64 9.85 4.12
C GLY A 183 17.45 10.28 3.26
N VAL A 184 16.32 9.56 3.33
CA VAL A 184 15.09 9.88 2.59
C VAL A 184 14.09 10.75 3.37
N MET A 185 14.41 11.17 4.59
CA MET A 185 13.52 12.01 5.40
C MET A 185 13.17 13.34 4.70
N ARG A 186 14.15 13.97 4.06
CA ARG A 186 13.93 15.20 3.28
C ARG A 186 13.03 14.96 2.08
N SER A 187 13.12 13.78 1.46
CA SER A 187 12.26 13.37 0.35
C SER A 187 10.81 13.21 0.80
N ALA A 188 10.58 12.60 1.97
CA ALA A 188 9.24 12.50 2.56
C ALA A 188 8.66 13.88 2.90
N GLN A 189 9.45 14.78 3.49
CA GLN A 189 9.03 16.16 3.77
C GLN A 189 8.72 16.94 2.48
N ALA A 190 9.54 16.77 1.43
CA ALA A 190 9.29 17.38 0.13
C ALA A 190 7.99 16.87 -0.50
N THR A 191 7.69 15.58 -0.33
CA THR A 191 6.42 14.97 -0.76
C THR A 191 5.24 15.64 -0.08
N VAL A 192 5.27 15.78 1.25
CA VAL A 192 4.20 16.46 2.01
C VAL A 192 4.01 17.90 1.52
N LYS A 193 5.11 18.65 1.34
CA LYS A 193 5.04 20.04 0.85
C LYS A 193 4.44 20.13 -0.55
N LEU A 194 4.83 19.22 -1.45
CA LEU A 194 4.29 19.16 -2.80
C LEU A 194 2.77 18.96 -2.76
N PHE A 195 2.29 17.92 -2.08
CA PHE A 195 0.85 17.62 -2.05
C PHE A 195 0.02 18.66 -1.28
N ALA A 196 0.59 19.27 -0.24
CA ALA A 196 -0.05 20.38 0.45
C ALA A 196 -0.18 21.64 -0.43
N SER A 197 0.68 21.81 -1.44
CA SER A 197 0.61 22.94 -2.37
C SER A 197 -0.36 22.74 -3.53
N LEU A 198 -0.80 21.50 -3.79
CA LEU A 198 -1.75 21.19 -4.84
C LEU A 198 -3.14 21.72 -4.49
N LYS A 199 -3.89 22.15 -5.52
CA LYS A 199 -5.27 22.59 -5.36
C LYS A 199 -6.14 21.41 -4.92
N GLN A 200 -6.56 21.43 -3.65
CA GLN A 200 -7.47 20.45 -3.09
C GLN A 200 -8.91 20.77 -3.51
N GLN A 201 -9.67 19.76 -3.91
CA GLN A 201 -11.11 19.89 -4.09
C GLN A 201 -11.77 19.84 -2.70
N PRO A 202 -12.80 20.67 -2.43
CA PRO A 202 -13.59 20.52 -1.21
C PRO A 202 -14.19 19.12 -1.18
N PHE A 203 -13.79 18.32 -0.20
CA PHE A 203 -14.32 16.98 0.01
C PHE A 203 -14.88 16.89 1.43
N SER A 204 -16.16 16.57 1.53
CA SER A 204 -16.84 16.24 2.78
C SER A 204 -17.54 14.90 2.60
N THR A 205 -17.46 14.05 3.61
CA THR A 205 -18.21 12.80 3.66
C THR A 205 -18.78 12.64 5.07
N ASP A 206 -19.99 12.07 5.15
CA ASP A 206 -20.58 11.62 6.42
C ASP A 206 -19.91 10.32 6.91
N GLY A 207 -19.02 9.73 6.11
CA GLY A 207 -18.29 8.52 6.43
C GLY A 207 -17.24 8.71 7.53
N ASN A 208 -17.04 7.66 8.32
CA ASN A 208 -16.04 7.64 9.37
C ASN A 208 -14.62 7.51 8.78
N TRP A 209 -13.72 8.39 9.21
CA TRP A 209 -12.31 8.44 8.76
C TRP A 209 -11.45 7.42 9.51
N TYR A 210 -11.79 6.13 9.44
CA TYR A 210 -11.14 5.08 10.22
C TYR A 210 -9.61 4.99 10.03
N SER A 211 -9.08 5.45 8.88
CA SER A 211 -7.64 5.50 8.61
C SER A 211 -6.89 6.68 9.23
N LEU A 212 -7.60 7.65 9.82
CA LEU A 212 -7.06 8.84 10.48
C LEU A 212 -7.19 8.79 12.01
N HIS A 213 -7.76 7.72 12.56
CA HIS A 213 -7.83 7.47 13.99
C HIS A 213 -6.77 6.43 14.38
N ASP A 214 -6.00 6.73 15.43
CA ASP A 214 -4.94 5.87 15.99
C ASP A 214 -5.49 4.58 16.62
#